data_AF-A0A2H1V733-F1
#
_entry.id   AF-A0A2H1V733-F1
#
_cell.length_a   1.000
_cell.length_b   1.000
_cell.length_c   1.000
_cell.angle_alpha   90.00
_cell.angle_beta   90.00
_cell.angle_gamma   90.00
#
_symmetry.space_group_name_H-M   'P 1'
#
loop_
_entity.id
_entity.type
_entity.pdbx_description
1 polymer ?
#
loop_
_entity_poly.entity_id
_entity_poly.type
_entity_poly.pdbx_seq_one_letter_code
_entity_poly.pdbx_strand_id
1 'polypeptide(L)'
;SFQEYLMCSEQTVQRSCGDEAALFTSAFLKRMASNIIKNFCFEYNRQECGLPDKGSHISHSVLLLSVASLTHLAFYASGNLVPT
;
A
#
# COMPACT_ATOMS: atom_id res chain seq x y z
N SER A 1 -2.44 18.73 7.26
CA SER A 1 -3.80 19.26 7.60
C SER A 1 -4.39 18.48 8.79
N PHE A 2 -5.52 18.88 9.37
CA PHE A 2 -6.13 18.15 10.51
C PHE A 2 -6.49 16.70 10.18
N GLN A 3 -6.97 16.41 8.96
CA GLN A 3 -7.30 15.05 8.52
C GLN A 3 -6.05 14.17 8.36
N GLU A 4 -4.94 14.74 7.88
CA GLU A 4 -3.63 14.06 7.81
C GLU A 4 -3.13 13.66 9.21
N TYR A 5 -3.33 14.52 10.22
CA TYR A 5 -3.03 14.16 11.60
C TYR A 5 -3.82 12.94 12.08
N LEU A 6 -5.12 12.86 11.77
CA LEU A 6 -5.96 11.71 12.14
C LEU A 6 -5.42 10.42 11.52
N MET A 7 -4.97 10.48 10.26
CA MET A 7 -4.37 9.35 9.56
C MET A 7 -3.02 8.93 10.15
N CYS A 8 -2.14 9.89 10.44
CA CYS A 8 -0.84 9.60 11.05
C CYS A 8 -1.01 9.00 12.46
N SER A 9 -2.01 9.47 13.21
CA SER A 9 -2.35 8.90 14.51
C SER A 9 -2.81 7.44 14.39
N GLU A 10 -3.74 7.15 13.47
CA GLU A 10 -4.18 5.77 13.17
C GLU A 10 -3.00 4.87 12.79
N GLN A 11 -2.13 5.30 11.86
CA GLN A 11 -0.96 4.53 11.44
C GLN A 11 0.04 4.31 12.57
N THR A 12 0.21 5.29 13.46
CA THR A 12 1.12 5.16 14.60
C THR A 12 0.60 4.10 15.56
N VAL A 13 -0.71 4.10 15.85
CA VAL A 13 -1.33 3.06 16.68
C VAL A 13 -1.28 1.70 15.98
N GLN A 14 -1.48 1.65 14.67
CA GLN A 14 -1.36 0.41 13.91
C GLN A 14 0.02 -0.24 14.08
N ARG A 15 1.09 0.56 13.92
CA ARG A 15 2.47 0.07 14.04
C ARG A 15 2.85 -0.33 15.48
N SER A 16 2.29 0.35 16.48
CA SER A 16 2.69 0.15 17.88
C SER A 16 1.80 -0.86 18.63
N CYS A 17 0.53 -0.96 18.26
CA CYS A 17 -0.50 -1.65 19.05
C CYS A 17 -1.34 -2.64 18.22
N GLY A 18 -1.16 -2.67 16.89
CA GLY A 18 -1.86 -3.57 15.99
C GLY A 18 -3.14 -3.00 15.39
N ASP A 19 -3.74 -3.80 14.49
CA ASP A 19 -4.83 -3.36 13.63
C ASP A 19 -6.13 -3.05 14.39
N GLU A 20 -6.48 -3.84 15.42
CA GLU A 20 -7.69 -3.64 16.22
C GLU A 20 -7.64 -2.30 16.98
N ALA A 21 -6.49 -2.01 17.60
CA ALA A 21 -6.25 -0.75 18.29
C ALA A 21 -6.31 0.43 17.31
N ALA A 22 -5.75 0.28 16.10
CA ALA A 22 -5.84 1.31 15.06
C ALA A 22 -7.28 1.58 14.63
N LEU A 23 -8.08 0.52 14.46
CA LEU A 23 -9.49 0.62 14.11
C LEU A 23 -10.27 1.39 15.20
N PHE A 24 -10.07 1.01 16.45
CA PHE A 24 -10.65 1.71 17.60
C PHE A 24 -10.26 3.19 17.62
N THR A 25 -8.95 3.49 17.52
CA THR A 25 -8.43 4.86 17.50
C THR A 25 -9.02 5.67 16.34
N SER A 26 -9.10 5.10 15.14
CA SER A 26 -9.66 5.79 13.98
C SER A 26 -11.13 6.19 14.21
N ALA A 27 -11.94 5.29 14.79
CA ALA A 27 -13.35 5.54 15.07
C ALA A 27 -13.52 6.57 16.18
N PHE A 28 -12.73 6.46 17.25
CA PHE A 28 -12.71 7.40 18.36
C PHE A 28 -12.37 8.82 17.90
N LEU A 29 -11.25 8.97 17.18
CA LEU A 29 -10.79 10.24 16.67
C LEU A 29 -11.80 10.86 15.68
N LYS A 30 -12.35 10.07 14.75
CA LYS A 30 -13.39 10.54 13.81
C LYS A 30 -14.63 11.03 14.54
N ARG A 31 -15.06 10.38 15.62
CA ARG A 31 -16.25 10.81 16.38
C ARG A 31 -16.04 12.13 17.09
N MET A 32 -14.91 12.31 17.77
CA MET A 32 -14.54 13.58 18.41
C MET A 32 -14.38 14.73 17.39
N ALA A 33 -13.73 14.42 16.26
CA ALA A 33 -13.43 15.38 15.20
C ALA A 33 -14.63 15.67 14.28
N SER A 34 -15.73 14.92 14.39
CA SER A 34 -16.81 14.91 13.39
C SER A 34 -17.42 16.28 13.11
N ASN A 35 -17.58 17.12 14.14
CA ASN A 35 -18.09 18.47 13.98
C ASN A 35 -17.10 19.35 13.17
N ILE A 36 -15.82 19.29 13.53
CA ILE A 36 -14.77 20.07 12.85
C ILE A 36 -14.67 19.66 11.38
N ILE A 37 -14.65 18.34 11.12
CA ILE A 37 -14.55 17.81 9.77
C ILE A 37 -15.74 18.26 8.91
N LYS A 38 -16.96 18.20 9.44
CA LYS A 38 -18.17 18.54 8.68
C LYS A 38 -18.33 20.04 8.40
N ASN A 39 -17.90 20.89 9.33
CA ASN A 39 -18.16 22.33 9.24
C ASN A 39 -16.98 23.13 8.67
N PHE A 40 -15.76 22.61 8.77
CA PHE A 40 -14.55 23.40 8.48
C PHE A 40 -13.54 22.70 7.56
N CYS A 41 -13.75 21.44 7.19
CA CYS A 41 -12.86 20.76 6.26
C CYS A 41 -13.54 20.53 4.91
N PHE A 42 -12.77 20.68 3.85
CA PHE A 42 -13.15 20.15 2.54
C PHE A 42 -13.01 18.63 2.53
N GLU A 43 -13.64 17.99 1.55
CA GLU A 43 -13.57 16.55 1.36
C GLU A 43 -12.11 16.12 1.14
N TYR A 44 -11.64 15.17 1.95
CA TYR A 44 -10.23 14.80 1.96
C TYR A 44 -9.92 13.83 0.83
N ASN A 45 -9.30 14.32 -0.24
CA ASN A 45 -8.75 13.43 -1.25
C ASN A 45 -7.36 12.95 -0.83
N ARG A 46 -7.25 11.65 -0.51
CA ARG A 46 -5.99 11.01 -0.10
C ARG A 46 -4.87 11.15 -1.14
N GLN A 47 -5.24 11.27 -2.42
CA GLN A 47 -4.32 11.43 -3.55
C GLN A 47 -3.63 12.80 -3.55
N GLU A 48 -4.31 13.83 -3.04
CA GLU A 48 -3.76 15.19 -2.95
C GLU A 48 -2.70 15.31 -1.85
N CYS A 49 -2.76 14.44 -0.83
CA CYS A 49 -1.81 14.46 0.29
C CYS A 49 -0.54 13.63 0.07
N GLY A 50 -0.27 13.14 -1.16
CA GLY A 50 1.00 12.48 -1.48
C GLY A 50 1.32 11.25 -0.62
N LEU A 51 0.32 10.68 0.06
CA LEU A 51 0.53 9.46 0.82
C LEU A 51 0.74 8.31 -0.17
N PRO A 52 1.86 7.58 -0.07
CA PRO A 52 2.11 6.49 -0.98
C PRO A 52 1.02 5.43 -0.79
N ASP A 53 0.28 5.15 -1.86
CA ASP A 53 -0.62 4.00 -1.91
C ASP A 53 0.21 2.76 -1.58
N LYS A 54 -0.22 2.00 -0.56
CA LYS A 54 0.33 0.67 -0.24
C LYS A 54 -0.09 -0.29 -1.37
N GLY A 55 0.48 -0.17 -2.56
CA GLY A 55 0.01 -0.98 -3.67
C GLY A 55 0.57 -0.63 -5.04
N SER A 56 1.89 -0.69 -5.23
CA SER A 56 2.44 -0.77 -6.60
C SER A 56 3.72 -1.61 -6.76
N HIS A 57 4.24 -2.20 -5.68
CA HIS A 57 5.49 -2.98 -5.75
C HIS A 57 5.34 -4.41 -6.29
N ILE A 58 4.12 -4.96 -6.38
CA ILE A 58 3.90 -6.37 -6.72
C ILE A 58 3.95 -6.60 -8.25
N SER A 59 3.57 -5.61 -9.07
CA SER A 59 3.45 -5.79 -10.53
C SER A 59 4.80 -5.98 -11.24
N HIS A 60 5.83 -5.24 -10.83
CA HIS A 60 7.17 -5.36 -11.44
C HIS A 60 7.87 -6.68 -11.11
N SER A 61 7.61 -7.23 -9.92
CA SER A 61 8.24 -8.49 -9.48
C SER A 61 7.77 -9.69 -10.30
N VAL A 62 6.48 -9.75 -10.67
CA VAL A 62 5.91 -10.83 -11.48
C VAL A 62 6.45 -10.81 -12.91
N LEU A 63 6.59 -9.63 -13.52
CA LEU A 63 7.17 -9.50 -14.86
C LEU A 63 8.62 -9.99 -14.90
N LEU A 64 9.44 -9.61 -13.93
CA LEU A 64 10.84 -10.05 -13.86
C LEU A 64 10.98 -11.58 -13.67
N LEU A 65 10.13 -12.19 -12.84
CA LEU A 65 10.10 -13.65 -12.65
C LEU A 65 9.66 -14.41 -13.92
N SER A 66 8.72 -13.84 -14.69
CA SER A 66 8.27 -14.44 -15.96
C SER A 66 9.37 -14.41 -17.03
N VAL A 67 10.14 -13.32 -17.13
CA VAL A 67 11.25 -13.20 -18.09
C VAL A 67 12.38 -14.14 -17.72
N ALA A 68 12.73 -14.25 -16.43
CA ALA A 68 13.79 -15.14 -15.96
C ALA A 68 13.48 -16.62 -16.21
N SER A 69 12.23 -17.05 -16.07
CA SER A 69 11.84 -18.45 -16.33
C SER A 69 11.85 -18.79 -17.82
N LEU A 70 11.43 -17.86 -18.69
CA LEU A 70 11.47 -18.04 -20.15
C LEU A 70 12.90 -18.14 -20.69
N THR A 71 13.85 -17.34 -20.20
CA THR A 71 15.25 -17.40 -20.64
C THR A 71 15.93 -18.70 -20.19
N HIS A 72 15.63 -19.19 -18.99
CA HIS A 72 16.12 -20.48 -18.51
C HIS A 72 15.57 -21.66 -19.32
N LEU A 73 14.28 -21.64 -19.67
CA LEU A 73 13.68 -22.66 -20.54
C LEU A 73 14.25 -22.64 -21.96
N ALA A 74 14.46 -21.46 -22.54
CA ALA A 74 15.06 -21.32 -23.86
C ALA A 74 16.51 -21.83 -23.88
N PHE A 75 17.29 -21.57 -22.83
CA PHE A 75 18.66 -22.09 -22.68
C PHE A 75 18.68 -23.62 -22.52
N TYR A 76 17.76 -24.19 -21.73
CA TYR A 76 17.64 -25.64 -21.56
C TYR A 76 17.18 -26.34 -22.86
N ALA A 77 16.27 -25.73 -23.61
CA ALA A 77 15.81 -26.26 -24.89
C ALA A 77 16.91 -26.23 -25.96
N SER A 78 17.71 -25.15 -26.01
CA SER A 78 18.84 -25.04 -26.95
C SER A 78 20.01 -25.97 -26.60
N GLY A 79 20.22 -26.29 -25.32
CA GLY A 79 21.21 -27.30 -24.90
C GLY A 79 20.85 -28.75 -25.30
N ASN A 80 19.57 -29.05 -25.53
CA ASN A 80 19.10 -30.36 -26.02
C ASN A 80 19.05 -30.45 -27.56
N LEU A 81 19.43 -29.38 -28.28
CA LEU A 81 19.40 -29.28 -29.74
C LEU A 81 20.79 -29.31 -30.38
N VAL A 82 21.85 -29.63 -29.63
CA VAL A 82 23.15 -30.02 -30.21
C VAL A 82 23.09 -31.53 -30.49
N PRO A 83 22.94 -31.98 -31.75
CA PRO A 83 23.18 -33.37 -32.08
C PRO A 83 24.69 -33.61 -31.96
N THR A 84 25.04 -34.75 -31.35
CA THR A 84 26.39 -35.34 -31.38
C THR A 84 26.95 -35.41 -32.79
#